data_AF-A0AA39KFL6-F1
#
_entry.id   AF-A0AA39KFL6-F1
#
_cell.length_a   1.000
_cell.length_b   1.000
_cell.length_c   1.000
_cell.angle_alpha   90.00
_cell.angle_beta   90.00
_cell.angle_gamma   90.00
#
_symmetry.space_group_name_H-M   'P 1'
#
loop_
_entity.id
_entity.type
_entity.pdbx_description
1 polymer ?
#
loop_
_entity_poly.entity_id
_entity_poly.type
_entity_poly.pdbx_seq_one_letter_code
_entity_poly.pdbx_strand_id
1 'polypeptide(L)' 'MTMSRPVILGIVEYASGKPVTDFIPSQRQCRFTVNLLLIHCAADNRTDGFLNVKVMADISVHLDHSQDEGL' A
#
# COMPACT_ATOMS: atom_id res chain seq x y z
N MET A 1 15.81 -6.44 -6.17
CA MET A 1 14.49 -6.13 -6.78
C MET A 1 14.67 -4.89 -7.64
N THR A 2 14.60 -5.03 -8.96
CA THR A 2 14.92 -3.97 -9.93
C THR A 2 13.69 -3.14 -10.33
N MET A 3 12.49 -3.60 -9.98
CA MET A 3 11.19 -3.01 -10.36
C MET A 3 10.42 -2.36 -9.21
N SER A 4 10.99 -2.29 -8.01
CA SER A 4 10.33 -1.69 -6.83
C SER A 4 10.20 -0.16 -6.91
N ARG A 5 11.28 0.52 -7.31
CA ARG A 5 11.27 1.97 -7.53
C ARG A 5 10.29 2.44 -8.61
N PRO A 6 10.24 1.82 -9.82
CA PRO A 6 9.33 2.29 -10.85
C PRO A 6 7.85 2.12 -10.48
N VAL A 7 7.47 1.12 -9.67
CA VAL A 7 6.09 1.01 -9.15
C VAL A 7 5.73 2.22 -8.29
N ILE A 8 6.59 2.58 -7.34
CA ILE A 8 6.32 3.70 -6.42
C ILE A 8 6.28 5.02 -7.18
N LEU A 9 7.24 5.23 -8.08
CA LEU A 9 7.29 6.42 -8.91
C LEU A 9 6.05 6.52 -9.80
N GLY A 10 5.61 5.40 -10.38
CA GLY A 10 4.37 5.30 -11.15
C GLY A 10 3.15 5.78 -10.37
N ILE A 11 3.00 5.31 -9.12
CA ILE A 11 1.90 5.70 -8.24
C ILE A 11 1.99 7.18 -7.88
N VAL A 12 3.15 7.64 -7.41
CA VAL A 12 3.33 9.00 -6.88
C VAL A 12 3.28 10.06 -7.98
N GLU A 13 3.88 9.82 -9.14
CA GLU A 13 3.94 10.82 -10.22
C GLU A 13 2.68 10.83 -11.08
N TYR A 14 2.10 9.66 -11.40
CA TYR A 14 1.04 9.57 -12.41
C TYR A 14 -0.36 9.35 -11.83
N ALA A 15 -0.45 8.78 -10.63
CA ALA A 15 -1.72 8.37 -10.03
C ALA A 15 -1.96 8.89 -8.60
N SER A 16 -1.24 9.95 -8.19
CA SER A 16 -1.42 10.57 -6.88
C SER A 16 -2.90 10.93 -6.61
N GLY A 17 -3.43 10.43 -5.50
CA GLY A 17 -4.83 10.64 -5.09
C GLY A 17 -5.88 9.85 -5.90
N LYS A 18 -5.48 8.97 -6.80
CA LYS A 18 -6.37 8.09 -7.58
C LYS A 18 -6.23 6.63 -7.13
N PRO A 19 -7.27 5.80 -7.29
CA PRO A 19 -7.14 4.36 -7.06
C PRO A 19 -6.11 3.73 -8.01
N VAL A 20 -5.28 2.81 -7.49
CA VAL A 20 -4.27 2.07 -8.27
C VAL A 20 -4.39 0.57 -7.99
N THR A 21 -4.27 -0.25 -9.04
CA THR A 21 -4.19 -1.71 -8.97
C THR A 21 -2.89 -2.18 -9.60
N ASP A 22 -2.02 -2.84 -8.85
CA ASP A 22 -0.74 -3.40 -9.33
C ASP A 22 -0.85 -4.93 -9.51
N PHE A 23 -0.44 -5.43 -10.68
CA PHE A 23 -0.51 -6.85 -11.01
C PHE A 23 0.84 -7.51 -10.74
N ILE A 24 0.87 -8.35 -9.69
CA ILE A 24 2.10 -8.98 -9.22
C ILE A 24 2.06 -10.49 -9.50
N PRO A 25 3.14 -11.10 -10.02
CA PRO A 25 3.10 -12.47 -10.53
C PRO A 25 3.00 -13.56 -9.46
N SER A 26 3.09 -13.23 -8.17
CA SER A 26 2.87 -14.18 -7.07
C SER A 26 2.34 -13.51 -5.81
N GLN A 27 1.60 -14.28 -4.99
CA GLN A 27 1.10 -13.83 -3.69
C GLN A 27 2.23 -13.40 -2.74
N ARG A 28 3.33 -14.17 -2.71
CA ARG A 28 4.51 -13.83 -1.88
C ARG A 28 5.09 -12.47 -2.29
N GLN A 29 5.27 -12.25 -3.59
CA GLN A 29 5.77 -10.96 -4.09
C GLN A 29 4.78 -9.83 -3.80
N CYS A 30 3.47 -10.08 -3.84
CA CYS A 30 2.48 -9.07 -3.49
C CYS A 30 2.71 -8.55 -2.06
N ARG A 31 2.86 -9.46 -1.10
CA ARG A 31 3.19 -9.11 0.29
C ARG A 31 4.50 -8.34 0.43
N PHE A 32 5.55 -8.75 -0.29
CA PHE A 32 6.82 -8.01 -0.31
C PHE A 32 6.68 -6.60 -0.89
N THR A 33 5.91 -6.43 -1.96
CA THR A 33 5.67 -5.13 -2.58
C THR A 33 4.87 -4.22 -1.67
N VAL A 34 3.81 -4.71 -1.01
CA VAL A 34 3.01 -3.94 -0.04
C VAL A 34 3.90 -3.39 1.08
N ASN A 35 4.71 -4.25 1.71
CA ASN A 35 5.64 -3.81 2.75
C ASN A 35 6.62 -2.75 2.25
N LEU A 36 7.11 -2.90 1.03
CA LEU A 36 8.02 -1.92 0.43
C LEU A 36 7.34 -0.57 0.14
N LEU A 37 6.07 -0.57 -0.32
CA LEU A 37 5.27 0.65 -0.45
C LEU A 37 5.16 1.37 0.89
N LEU A 38 4.83 0.65 1.97
CA LEU A 38 4.71 1.20 3.32
C LEU A 38 6.05 1.74 3.85
N ILE A 39 7.16 1.04 3.62
CA ILE A 39 8.50 1.49 4.02
C ILE A 39 8.86 2.80 3.29
N HIS A 40 8.57 2.91 1.99
CA HIS A 40 8.84 4.14 1.26
C HIS A 40 7.94 5.29 1.75
N CYS A 41 6.67 5.02 2.02
CA CYS A 41 5.77 5.98 2.65
C CYS A 41 6.30 6.48 4.00
N ALA A 42 6.80 5.57 4.84
CA ALA A 42 7.40 5.93 6.12
C ALA A 42 8.68 6.78 5.94
N ALA A 43 9.51 6.47 4.95
CA ALA A 43 10.70 7.26 4.61
C ALA A 43 10.34 8.69 4.16
N ASP A 44 9.19 8.87 3.51
CA ASP A 44 8.66 10.16 3.07
C ASP A 44 7.85 10.89 4.17
N ASN A 45 7.79 10.37 5.41
CA ASN A 45 6.91 10.86 6.48
C ASN A 45 5.42 10.93 6.09
N ARG A 46 4.97 10.04 5.19
CA ARG A 46 3.58 9.89 4.75
C ARG A 46 3.10 8.47 5.06
N THR A 47 3.16 8.08 6.31
CA THR A 47 2.86 6.71 6.78
C THR A 47 1.46 6.22 6.41
N ASP A 48 0.52 7.14 6.24
CA ASP A 48 -0.87 6.94 5.84
C ASP A 48 -1.17 7.46 4.42
N GLY A 49 -0.13 7.73 3.61
CA GLY A 49 -0.25 8.49 2.36
C GLY A 49 -1.12 7.87 1.25
N PHE A 50 -1.52 6.60 1.38
CA PHE A 50 -2.44 5.93 0.46
C PHE A 50 -3.83 5.68 1.08
N LEU A 51 -4.03 6.01 2.35
CA LEU A 51 -5.28 5.79 3.06
C LEU A 51 -6.14 7.06 3.02
N ASN A 52 -7.24 7.01 2.28
CA ASN A 52 -8.11 8.18 2.08
C ASN A 52 -9.25 8.30 3.11
N VAL A 53 -9.30 7.43 4.11
CA VAL A 53 -10.28 7.52 5.21
C VAL A 53 -9.75 8.44 6.31
N LYS A 54 -10.60 9.37 6.76
CA LYS A 54 -10.27 10.33 7.82
C LYS A 54 -10.46 9.77 9.23
N VAL A 55 -11.26 8.73 9.37
CA VAL A 55 -11.67 8.16 10.66
C VAL A 55 -11.28 6.70 10.71
N MET A 56 -10.43 6.32 11.66
CA MET A 56 -9.99 4.93 11.85
C MET A 56 -11.16 3.98 12.17
N ALA A 57 -12.21 4.46 12.83
CA ALA A 57 -13.37 3.63 13.15
C ALA A 57 -14.08 3.07 11.90
N ASP A 58 -14.02 3.76 10.76
CA ASP A 58 -14.62 3.30 9.51
C ASP A 58 -13.90 2.07 8.95
N ILE A 59 -12.58 1.96 9.18
CA ILE A 59 -11.81 0.79 8.75
C ILE A 59 -11.84 -0.35 9.78
N SER A 60 -12.00 -0.04 11.08
CA SER A 60 -12.03 -1.05 12.15
C SER A 60 -13.08 -2.15 11.92
N VAL A 61 -14.29 -1.80 11.46
CA VAL A 61 -15.36 -2.76 11.14
C VAL A 61 -14.94 -3.76 10.06
N HIS A 62 -14.06 -3.35 9.14
CA HIS A 62 -13.54 -4.21 8.08
C HIS A 62 -12.36 -5.06 8.58
N LEU A 63 -11.57 -4.55 9.52
CA LEU A 63 -10.43 -5.26 10.12
C LEU A 63 -10.88 -6.38 11.05
N ASP A 64 -11.98 -6.21 11.79
CA ASP A 64 -12.51 -7.23 12.74
C ASP A 64 -12.89 -8.56 12.06
N HIS A 65 -13.11 -8.55 10.74
CA HIS A 65 -13.42 -9.75 9.95
C HIS A 65 -12.18 -10.35 9.26
N SER A 66 -11.01 -9.72 9.35
CA SER A 66 -9.78 -10.22 8.73
C SER A 66 -9.18 -11.37 9.53
N GLN A 67 -8.70 -12.40 8.84
CA GLN A 67 -8.00 -13.55 9.46
C GLN A 67 -6.50 -13.55 9.21
N ASP A 68 -6.01 -12.65 8.35
CA ASP A 68 -4.59 -12.52 8.05
C ASP A 68 -4.00 -11.36 8.85
N GLU A 69 -3.40 -11.68 10.00
CA GLU A 69 -2.66 -10.72 10.85
C GLU A 69 -1.29 -10.32 10.24
N GLY A 70 -0.87 -11.01 9.18
CA GLY A 70 0.40 -10.77 8.49
C GLY A 70 0.28 -9.83 7.29
N LEU A 71 -0.92 -9.31 7.04
CA LEU A 71 -1.20 -8.14 6.21
C LEU A 71 -1.04 -6.85 7.03
#